data_AF-A0A453RRW5-F1
#
_entry.id   AF-A0A453RRW5-F1
#
_cell.length_a   1.000
_cell.length_b   1.000
_cell.length_c   1.000
_cell.angle_alpha   90.00
_cell.angle_beta   90.00
_cell.angle_gamma   90.00
#
_symmetry.space_group_name_H-M   'P 1'
#
loop_
_entity.id
_entity.type
_entity.pdbx_description
1 polymer ?
#
loop_
_entity_poly.entity_id
_entity_poly.type
_entity_poly.pdbx_seq_one_letter_code
_entity_poly.pdbx_strand_id
1 'polypeptide(L)'
;MVSVLDLDVLYYPCPKGSPTFRPKVLEMGGKRQFPYMVDPNTGVAMYESDDIINYLAKTYGDGSVPIMLKLGLLTTITAGLALSGRSGKGSSYTPAKLPSQPIEIWAYEGSPFCKIARETLVELELPHLLHSCARGSPKRQDFFKKYGLFQGALYRGS
;
A
#
# COMPACT_ATOMS: atom_id res chain seq x y z
N MET A 1 7.55 5.76 -1.01
CA MET A 1 7.27 7.15 -0.56
C MET A 1 6.42 7.13 0.71
N VAL A 2 5.30 6.40 0.74
CA VAL A 2 4.45 6.24 1.93
C VAL A 2 5.24 5.85 3.18
N SER A 3 6.10 4.81 3.12
CA SER A 3 6.96 4.45 4.26
C SER A 3 8.07 5.45 4.59
N VAL A 4 8.49 6.26 3.62
CA VAL A 4 9.54 7.27 3.83
C VAL A 4 8.99 8.45 4.62
N LEU A 5 7.75 8.83 4.31
CA LEU A 5 7.01 9.92 4.96
C LEU A 5 6.21 9.46 6.19
N ASP A 6 6.30 8.17 6.54
CA ASP A 6 5.56 7.55 7.65
C ASP A 6 4.03 7.79 7.58
N LEU A 7 3.47 7.84 6.37
CA LEU A 7 2.05 8.11 6.14
C LEU A 7 1.19 6.86 6.35
N ASP A 8 -0.02 7.05 6.88
CA ASP A 8 -1.03 6.00 6.97
C ASP A 8 -1.93 6.07 5.73
N VAL A 9 -2.20 4.92 5.12
CA VAL A 9 -2.91 4.85 3.83
C VAL A 9 -4.00 3.80 3.90
N LEU A 10 -5.21 4.20 3.53
CA LEU A 10 -6.32 3.29 3.30
C LEU A 10 -6.23 2.73 1.88
N TYR A 11 -5.90 1.45 1.78
CA TYR A 11 -5.81 0.74 0.52
C TYR A 11 -7.14 0.10 0.14
N TYR A 12 -7.51 0.27 -1.13
CA TYR A 12 -8.60 -0.44 -1.79
C TYR A 12 -8.01 -1.37 -2.86
N PRO A 13 -7.75 -2.65 -2.54
CA PRO A 13 -7.08 -3.54 -3.46
C PRO A 13 -7.89 -3.79 -4.73
N CYS A 14 -7.19 -3.91 -5.86
CA CYS A 14 -7.80 -4.06 -7.18
C CYS A 14 -7.16 -5.23 -7.97
N PRO A 15 -7.08 -6.46 -7.41
CA PRO A 15 -6.41 -7.57 -8.10
C PRO A 15 -7.15 -7.92 -9.41
N LYS A 16 -6.48 -8.61 -10.33
CA LYS A 16 -7.08 -8.99 -11.61
C LYS A 16 -8.33 -9.83 -11.38
N GLY A 17 -9.43 -9.45 -12.04
CA GLY A 17 -10.72 -10.11 -11.93
C GLY A 17 -11.57 -9.69 -10.72
N SER A 18 -11.13 -8.72 -9.92
CA SER A 18 -11.88 -8.30 -8.75
C SER A 18 -13.15 -7.51 -9.09
N PRO A 19 -14.29 -7.79 -8.43
CA PRO A 19 -15.57 -7.19 -8.76
C PRO A 19 -15.83 -5.84 -8.08
N THR A 20 -15.15 -5.52 -6.98
CA THR A 20 -15.61 -4.45 -6.07
C THR A 20 -14.98 -3.09 -6.36
N PHE A 21 -13.65 -2.99 -6.33
CA PHE A 21 -12.97 -1.68 -6.37
C PHE A 21 -12.50 -1.29 -7.76
N ARG A 22 -12.29 -2.26 -8.66
CA ARG A 22 -11.91 -1.98 -10.06
C ARG A 22 -12.95 -1.15 -10.81
N PRO A 23 -14.27 -1.42 -10.69
CA PRO A 23 -15.28 -0.56 -11.31
C PRO A 23 -15.30 0.85 -10.69
N LYS A 24 -15.13 0.97 -9.38
CA LYS A 24 -15.11 2.27 -8.69
C LYS A 24 -14.01 3.20 -9.18
N VAL A 25 -12.82 2.68 -9.51
CA VAL A 25 -11.75 3.52 -10.08
C VAL A 25 -12.12 4.07 -11.46
N LEU A 26 -12.88 3.30 -12.25
CA LEU A 26 -13.43 3.80 -13.52
C LEU A 26 -14.45 4.92 -13.29
N GLU A 27 -15.32 4.79 -12.29
CA GLU A 27 -16.30 5.82 -11.93
C GLU A 27 -15.63 7.10 -11.41
N MET A 28 -14.58 6.97 -10.59
CA MET A 28 -13.92 8.12 -9.93
C MET A 28 -12.94 8.85 -10.85
N GLY A 29 -12.12 8.14 -11.63
CA GLY A 29 -11.07 8.75 -12.44
C GLY A 29 -11.18 8.50 -13.94
N GLY A 30 -12.25 7.83 -14.39
CA GLY A 30 -12.55 7.66 -15.81
C GLY A 30 -11.72 6.61 -16.55
N LYS A 31 -10.74 5.96 -15.89
CA LYS A 31 -9.88 4.93 -16.49
C LYS A 31 -9.57 3.80 -15.51
N ARG A 32 -9.47 2.56 -16.02
CA ARG A 32 -9.04 1.37 -15.24
C ARG A 32 -7.51 1.29 -15.15
N GLN A 33 -6.91 2.39 -14.69
CA GLN A 33 -5.47 2.53 -14.47
C GLN A 33 -5.17 2.50 -12.97
N PHE A 34 -4.04 1.92 -12.59
CA PHE A 34 -3.66 1.77 -11.19
C PHE A 34 -2.14 2.04 -11.07
N PRO A 35 -1.66 2.64 -9.96
CA PRO A 35 -2.44 3.11 -8.82
C PRO A 35 -3.29 4.36 -9.13
N TYR A 36 -4.37 4.53 -8.37
CA TYR A 36 -5.18 5.76 -8.32
C TYR A 36 -5.18 6.24 -6.86
N MET A 37 -4.75 7.47 -6.63
CA MET A 37 -4.64 8.05 -5.29
C MET A 37 -5.70 9.13 -5.11
N VAL A 38 -6.32 9.17 -3.93
CA VAL A 38 -7.18 10.27 -3.48
C VAL A 38 -6.63 10.78 -2.15
N ASP A 39 -6.41 12.08 -2.06
CA ASP A 39 -6.01 12.77 -0.85
C ASP A 39 -7.19 13.61 -0.32
N PRO A 40 -7.88 13.16 0.74
CA PRO A 40 -9.03 13.87 1.27
C PRO A 40 -8.66 15.20 1.95
N ASN A 41 -7.40 15.41 2.34
CA ASN A 41 -6.99 16.65 3.02
C ASN A 41 -6.92 17.83 2.05
N THR A 42 -6.66 17.56 0.77
CA THR A 42 -6.51 18.57 -0.28
C THR A 42 -7.57 18.47 -1.39
N GLY A 43 -8.33 17.37 -1.41
CA GLY A 43 -9.30 17.05 -2.47
C GLY A 43 -8.65 16.57 -3.77
N VAL A 44 -7.33 16.36 -3.79
CA VAL A 44 -6.59 15.93 -4.98
C VAL A 44 -6.85 14.46 -5.27
N ALA A 45 -7.08 14.14 -6.54
CA ALA A 45 -7.10 12.76 -7.02
C ALA A 45 -6.29 12.64 -8.31
N MET A 46 -5.46 11.60 -8.42
CA MET A 46 -4.54 11.45 -9.56
C MET A 46 -4.14 10.00 -9.85
N TYR A 47 -3.67 9.80 -11.08
CA TYR A 47 -3.01 8.58 -11.56
C TYR A 47 -1.50 8.76 -11.61
N GLU A 48 -0.82 7.77 -12.18
CA GLU A 48 0.62 7.71 -12.42
C GLU A 48 1.47 7.66 -11.15
N SER A 49 2.25 6.58 -11.00
CA SER A 49 3.05 6.38 -9.79
C SER A 49 4.07 7.50 -9.57
N ASP A 50 4.65 8.02 -10.64
CA ASP A 50 5.68 9.08 -10.55
C ASP A 50 5.06 10.41 -10.10
N ASP A 51 3.89 10.77 -10.62
CA ASP A 51 3.14 11.96 -10.21
C ASP A 51 2.69 11.86 -8.75
N ILE A 52 2.18 10.70 -8.34
CA ILE A 52 1.81 10.41 -6.95
C ILE A 52 3.04 10.57 -6.03
N ILE A 53 4.18 10.01 -6.40
CA ILE A 53 5.43 10.11 -5.62
C ILE A 53 5.87 11.57 -5.49
N ASN A 54 5.87 12.32 -6.59
CA ASN A 54 6.24 13.73 -6.61
C ASN A 54 5.29 14.60 -5.78
N TYR A 55 3.98 14.36 -5.91
CA TYR A 55 2.96 15.02 -5.11
C TYR A 55 3.17 14.79 -3.62
N LEU A 56 3.33 13.54 -3.19
CA LEU A 56 3.52 13.20 -1.78
C LEU A 56 4.81 13.82 -1.22
N ALA A 57 5.91 13.78 -1.98
CA ALA A 57 7.16 14.43 -1.57
C ALA A 57 7.00 15.94 -1.40
N LYS A 58 6.28 16.60 -2.30
CA LYS A 58 6.06 18.05 -2.27
C LYS A 58 5.09 18.48 -1.17
N THR A 59 4.03 17.72 -0.95
CA THR A 59 2.92 18.10 -0.05
C THR A 59 3.19 17.71 1.40
N TYR A 60 3.81 16.54 1.62
CA TYR A 60 4.01 15.96 2.95
C TYR A 60 5.48 15.71 3.31
N GLY A 61 6.41 15.96 2.39
CA GLY A 61 7.85 15.82 2.60
C GLY A 61 8.60 17.14 2.43
N ASP A 62 9.91 17.04 2.17
CA ASP A 62 10.80 18.19 1.90
C ASP A 62 10.90 18.53 0.40
N GLY A 63 10.02 17.96 -0.43
CA GLY A 63 10.07 18.06 -1.88
C GLY A 63 11.12 17.18 -2.55
N SER A 64 11.95 16.45 -1.79
CA SER A 64 12.94 15.53 -2.34
C SER A 64 12.35 14.14 -2.55
N VAL A 65 12.59 13.58 -3.73
CA VAL A 65 12.28 12.18 -4.01
C VAL A 65 13.57 11.37 -3.88
N PRO A 66 13.61 10.33 -3.03
CA PRO A 66 14.75 9.44 -2.91
C PRO A 66 15.21 8.92 -4.28
N ILE A 67 16.52 8.93 -4.53
CA ILE A 67 17.11 8.52 -5.82
C ILE A 67 16.64 7.13 -6.27
N MET A 68 16.47 6.19 -5.34
CA MET A 68 15.95 4.85 -5.65
C MET A 68 14.53 4.85 -6.24
N LEU A 69 13.70 5.84 -5.89
CA LEU A 69 12.35 6.00 -6.44
C LEU A 69 12.36 6.77 -7.77
N LYS A 70 13.36 7.64 -8.00
CA LYS A 70 13.54 8.35 -9.28
C LYS A 70 13.95 7.45 -10.45
N LEU A 71 14.47 6.25 -10.16
CA LEU A 71 14.86 5.27 -11.18
C LEU A 71 13.66 4.54 -11.84
N GLY A 72 12.42 4.81 -11.39
CA GLY A 72 11.14 4.54 -12.09
C GLY A 72 11.08 3.22 -12.87
N LEU A 73 11.37 3.28 -14.18
CA LEU A 73 11.35 2.12 -15.08
C LEU A 73 12.38 1.04 -14.76
N LEU A 74 13.63 1.41 -14.41
CA LEU A 74 14.67 0.43 -14.08
C LEU A 74 14.32 -0.32 -12.79
N THR A 75 13.79 0.40 -11.79
CA THR A 75 13.29 -0.19 -10.54
C THR A 75 12.09 -1.10 -10.82
N THR A 76 11.17 -0.68 -11.70
CA THR A 76 10.00 -1.49 -12.07
C THR A 76 10.41 -2.80 -12.76
N ILE A 77 11.35 -2.74 -13.70
CA ILE A 77 11.86 -3.91 -14.42
C ILE A 77 12.61 -4.85 -13.47
N THR A 78 13.52 -4.33 -12.65
CA THR A 78 14.29 -5.14 -11.70
C THR A 78 13.41 -5.75 -10.60
N ALA A 79 12.45 -4.99 -10.07
CA ALA A 79 11.45 -5.52 -9.14
C ALA A 79 10.57 -6.59 -9.80
N GLY A 80 10.12 -6.38 -11.03
CA GLY A 80 9.38 -7.36 -11.82
C GLY A 80 10.16 -8.67 -12.00
N LEU A 81 11.46 -8.58 -12.32
CA LEU A 81 12.34 -9.75 -12.45
C LEU A 81 12.54 -10.46 -11.11
N ALA A 82 12.79 -9.74 -10.02
CA ALA A 82 12.91 -10.31 -8.68
C ALA A 82 11.62 -11.01 -8.20
N LEU A 83 10.46 -10.60 -8.72
CA LEU A 83 9.15 -11.19 -8.41
C LEU A 83 8.75 -12.36 -9.32
N SER A 84 9.49 -12.63 -10.40
CA SER A 84 9.17 -13.68 -11.37
C SER A 84 9.03 -15.08 -10.73
N GLY A 85 9.83 -15.39 -9.70
CA GLY A 85 9.75 -16.64 -8.95
C GLY A 85 8.54 -16.76 -7.99
N ARG A 86 7.66 -15.76 -7.92
CA ARG A 86 6.46 -15.77 -7.04
C ARG A 86 5.15 -16.15 -7.74
N SER A 87 5.20 -16.58 -9.00
CA SER A 87 4.05 -17.12 -9.75
C SER A 87 2.78 -16.26 -9.69
N GLY A 88 2.93 -14.92 -9.64
CA GLY A 88 1.79 -14.00 -9.62
C GLY A 88 1.04 -13.88 -8.29
N LYS A 89 1.57 -14.40 -7.17
CA LYS A 89 0.97 -14.14 -5.83
C LYS A 89 0.79 -12.64 -5.58
N GLY A 90 -0.37 -12.28 -5.03
CA GLY A 90 -0.81 -10.90 -4.82
C GLY A 90 -1.45 -10.24 -6.04
N SER A 91 -1.67 -10.95 -7.15
CA SER A 91 -2.10 -10.33 -8.42
C SER A 91 -3.52 -10.67 -8.87
N SER A 92 -4.09 -11.78 -8.41
CA SER A 92 -5.38 -12.30 -8.91
C SER A 92 -6.38 -12.44 -7.78
N TYR A 93 -7.65 -12.15 -8.09
CA TYR A 93 -8.74 -12.18 -7.13
C TYR A 93 -9.08 -13.62 -6.69
N THR A 94 -9.30 -13.79 -5.40
CA THR A 94 -9.92 -14.97 -4.78
C THR A 94 -11.20 -14.52 -4.07
N PRO A 95 -12.35 -15.19 -4.31
CA PRO A 95 -13.60 -14.84 -3.65
C PRO A 95 -13.49 -14.80 -2.13
N ALA A 96 -13.95 -13.69 -1.53
CA ALA A 96 -13.95 -13.48 -0.09
C ALA A 96 -15.18 -12.69 0.35
N LYS A 97 -15.51 -12.80 1.64
CA LYS A 97 -16.52 -11.94 2.27
C LYS A 97 -15.88 -10.60 2.61
N LEU A 98 -16.42 -9.52 2.05
CA LEU A 98 -15.95 -8.18 2.39
C LEU A 98 -16.27 -7.85 3.86
N PRO A 99 -15.32 -7.24 4.59
CA PRO A 99 -15.54 -6.82 5.96
C PRO A 99 -16.42 -5.56 5.98
N SER A 100 -17.11 -5.31 7.09
CA SER A 100 -17.93 -4.11 7.28
C SER A 100 -17.11 -2.83 7.45
N GLN A 101 -15.86 -2.96 7.93
CA GLN A 101 -14.90 -1.86 8.09
C GLN A 101 -13.53 -2.30 7.56
N PRO A 102 -12.67 -1.36 7.12
CA PRO A 102 -11.32 -1.69 6.69
C PRO A 102 -10.51 -2.38 7.80
N ILE A 103 -9.69 -3.36 7.42
CA ILE A 103 -8.80 -4.05 8.36
C ILE A 103 -7.63 -3.12 8.71
N GLU A 104 -7.37 -2.89 9.99
CA GLU A 104 -6.17 -2.16 10.42
C GLU A 104 -4.95 -3.09 10.42
N ILE A 105 -3.87 -2.67 9.75
CA ILE A 105 -2.60 -3.38 9.77
C ILE A 105 -1.45 -2.43 10.08
N TRP A 106 -0.54 -2.88 10.92
CA TRP A 106 0.71 -2.17 11.24
C TRP A 106 1.83 -2.86 10.47
N ALA A 107 2.37 -2.18 9.46
CA ALA A 107 3.25 -2.81 8.50
C ALA A 107 4.34 -1.87 8.00
N TYR A 108 5.41 -2.46 7.49
CA TYR A 108 6.46 -1.75 6.77
C TYR A 108 6.60 -2.36 5.37
N GLU A 109 6.69 -1.51 4.34
CA GLU A 109 6.71 -1.95 2.94
C GLU A 109 7.88 -2.89 2.65
N GLY A 110 9.06 -2.63 3.22
CA GLY A 110 10.27 -3.41 3.00
C GLY A 110 10.35 -4.74 3.76
N SER A 111 9.38 -5.08 4.61
CA SER A 111 9.37 -6.37 5.33
C SER A 111 8.82 -7.49 4.45
N PRO A 112 9.55 -8.62 4.26
CA PRO A 112 9.05 -9.76 3.47
C PRO A 112 7.83 -10.42 4.10
N PHE A 113 7.70 -10.39 5.44
CA PHE A 113 6.55 -10.94 6.15
C PHE A 113 5.30 -10.06 5.95
N CYS A 114 5.45 -8.74 6.06
CA CYS A 114 4.37 -7.81 5.75
C CYS A 114 3.93 -7.92 4.29
N LYS A 115 4.87 -8.19 3.37
CA LYS A 115 4.55 -8.39 1.95
C LYS A 115 3.60 -9.57 1.76
N ILE A 116 3.83 -10.71 2.41
CA ILE A 116 2.95 -11.88 2.30
C ILE A 116 1.55 -11.56 2.84
N ALA A 117 1.45 -10.90 4.00
CA ALA A 117 0.16 -10.50 4.54
C ALA A 117 -0.60 -9.55 3.60
N ARG A 118 0.09 -8.55 3.03
CA ARG A 118 -0.51 -7.64 2.04
C ARG A 118 -0.93 -8.34 0.76
N GLU A 119 -0.14 -9.29 0.25
CA GLU A 119 -0.53 -10.11 -0.91
C GLU A 119 -1.86 -10.81 -0.64
N THR A 120 -2.04 -11.42 0.53
CA THR A 120 -3.31 -12.05 0.93
C THR A 120 -4.47 -11.05 1.01
N LEU A 121 -4.27 -9.89 1.63
CA LEU A 121 -5.30 -8.84 1.66
C LEU A 121 -5.67 -8.37 0.25
N VAL A 122 -4.69 -8.28 -0.64
CA VAL A 122 -4.92 -7.91 -2.04
C VAL A 122 -5.70 -8.99 -2.77
N GLU A 123 -5.29 -10.25 -2.71
CA GLU A 123 -5.97 -11.38 -3.37
C GLU A 123 -7.43 -11.51 -2.94
N LEU A 124 -7.71 -11.30 -1.65
CA LEU A 124 -9.06 -11.36 -1.08
C LEU A 124 -9.88 -10.07 -1.27
N GLU A 125 -9.32 -9.06 -1.96
CA GLU A 125 -9.95 -7.75 -2.16
C GLU A 125 -10.36 -7.06 -0.83
N LEU A 126 -9.58 -7.23 0.23
CA LEU A 126 -9.91 -6.69 1.56
C LEU A 126 -9.38 -5.27 1.73
N PRO A 127 -10.25 -4.25 1.90
CA PRO A 127 -9.81 -2.90 2.17
C PRO A 127 -9.11 -2.85 3.53
N HIS A 128 -7.99 -2.12 3.60
CA HIS A 128 -7.18 -2.09 4.81
C HIS A 128 -6.48 -0.75 5.03
N LEU A 129 -6.52 -0.27 6.28
CA LEU A 129 -5.74 0.88 6.72
C LEU A 129 -4.35 0.37 7.12
N LEU A 130 -3.35 0.77 6.35
CA LEU A 130 -1.96 0.47 6.64
C LEU A 130 -1.36 1.60 7.45
N HIS A 131 -1.03 1.32 8.71
CA HIS A 131 -0.19 2.16 9.54
C HIS A 131 1.27 1.91 9.22
N SER A 132 1.94 2.90 8.65
CA SER A 132 3.33 2.74 8.29
C SER A 132 4.20 2.70 9.54
N CYS A 133 5.06 1.69 9.61
CA CYS A 133 5.92 1.42 10.76
C CYS A 133 7.34 1.14 10.30
N ALA A 134 7.92 2.03 9.49
CA ALA A 134 9.28 1.90 9.01
C ALA A 134 10.30 1.87 10.17
N ARG A 135 11.50 1.34 9.92
CA ARG A 135 12.56 1.32 10.95
C ARG A 135 12.91 2.76 11.31
N GLY A 136 12.80 3.10 12.60
CA GLY A 136 12.99 4.47 13.08
C GLY A 136 11.71 5.30 13.19
N SER A 137 10.56 4.79 12.73
CA SER A 137 9.27 5.47 12.93
C SER A 137 8.92 5.54 14.43
N PRO A 138 8.45 6.71 14.92
CA PRO A 138 7.97 6.86 16.31
C PRO A 138 6.74 5.98 16.59
N LYS A 139 5.92 5.68 15.57
CA LYS A 139 4.71 4.84 15.68
C LYS A 139 5.00 3.43 16.18
N ARG A 140 6.24 2.94 16.00
CA ARG A 140 6.67 1.65 16.57
C ARG A 140 6.64 1.65 18.09
N GLN A 141 6.95 2.78 18.71
CA GLN A 141 6.91 2.91 20.17
C GLN A 141 5.48 2.90 20.67
N ASP A 142 4.56 3.58 19.97
CA ASP A 142 3.14 3.57 20.32
C ASP A 142 2.52 2.18 20.16
N PHE A 143 2.89 1.46 19.09
CA PHE A 143 2.50 0.07 18.92
C PHE A 143 3.04 -0.80 20.06
N PHE A 144 4.32 -0.66 20.42
CA PHE A 144 4.92 -1.41 21.52
C PHE A 144 4.22 -1.12 22.85
N LYS A 145 3.91 0.16 23.15
CA LYS A 145 3.16 0.54 24.34
C LYS A 145 1.76 -0.07 24.37
N LYS A 146 1.09 -0.12 23.22
CA LYS A 146 -0.30 -0.60 23.11
C LYS A 146 -0.41 -2.13 23.13
N TYR A 147 0.56 -2.85 22.57
CA TYR A 147 0.45 -4.30 22.31
C TYR A 147 1.61 -5.15 22.86
N GLY A 148 2.61 -4.55 23.49
CA GLY A 148 3.68 -5.24 24.25
C GLY A 148 4.75 -5.97 23.43
N LEU A 149 4.51 -6.28 22.15
CA LEU A 149 5.45 -6.97 21.28
C LEU A 149 5.44 -6.38 19.86
N PHE A 150 6.59 -5.90 19.38
CA PHE A 150 6.78 -5.54 17.97
C PHE A 150 7.55 -6.67 17.27
N GLN A 151 6.87 -7.75 16.90
CA GLN A 151 7.39 -8.63 15.84
C GLN A 151 6.93 -8.05 14.51
N GLY A 152 7.85 -7.88 13.57
CA GLY A 152 7.67 -7.14 12.31
C GLY A 152 6.66 -7.73 11.30
N ALA A 153 5.65 -8.47 11.75
CA ALA A 153 4.43 -8.81 11.02
C ALA A 153 3.40 -9.41 11.98
N LEU A 154 2.15 -8.96 11.81
CA LEU A 154 0.89 -9.59 12.23
C LEU A 154 0.56 -9.52 13.73
N TYR A 155 -0.35 -8.59 14.06
CA TYR A 155 -1.21 -8.74 15.23
C TYR A 155 -2.26 -9.83 14.92
N ARG A 156 -2.41 -10.78 15.84
CA ARG A 156 -3.45 -11.80 15.83
C ARG A 156 -4.62 -11.23 16.63
N GLY A 157 -5.73 -10.94 15.95
CA GLY A 157 -6.97 -10.51 16.62
C GLY A 157 -7.38 -11.50 17.70
N SER A 158 -7.60 -10.98 18.90
CA SER A 158 -8.31 -11.64 20.01
C SER A 158 -9.79 -11.79 19.69
#